data_AF-A0A926EWN1-F1
#
_entry.id   AF-A0A926EWN1-F1
#
_cell.length_a   1.000
_cell.length_b   1.000
_cell.length_c   1.000
_cell.angle_alpha   90.00
_cell.angle_beta   90.00
_cell.angle_gamma   90.00
#
_symmetry.space_group_name_H-M   'P 1'
#
loop_
_entity.id
_entity.type
_entity.pdbx_description
1 polymer ?
#
loop_
_entity_poly.entity_id
_entity_poly.type
_entity_poly.pdbx_seq_one_letter_code
_entity_poly.pdbx_strand_id
1 'polypeptide(L)'
;MNDRKKKRKKKKQIRLIHIVLIFAIAYISVTMLKQRRLMKDLQAKKQQIEGEIKTIETEINKLSEEIEYSDSLDFIEKVAREEHGMVKPREIIYLDKNKMKKSIFNVFPKGRD
;
A
#
# COMPACT_ATOMS: atom_id res chain seq x y z
N MET A 1 -56.36 -57.90 -17.97
CA MET A 1 -54.93 -58.28 -17.88
C MET A 1 -54.01 -57.14 -18.36
N ASN A 2 -53.99 -55.95 -17.71
CA ASN A 2 -53.14 -54.84 -18.18
C ASN A 2 -52.43 -53.98 -17.11
N ASP A 3 -52.61 -54.24 -15.81
CA ASP A 3 -52.05 -53.35 -14.77
C ASP A 3 -50.56 -53.54 -14.48
N ARG A 4 -49.95 -54.63 -14.94
CA ARG A 4 -48.53 -54.93 -14.68
C ARG A 4 -47.57 -54.04 -15.50
N LYS A 5 -47.99 -53.53 -16.67
CA LYS A 5 -47.12 -52.70 -17.53
C LYS A 5 -46.94 -51.27 -17.00
N LYS A 6 -47.96 -50.68 -16.36
CA LYS A 6 -47.93 -49.29 -15.85
C LYS A 6 -47.00 -49.13 -14.64
N LYS A 7 -46.93 -50.13 -13.74
CA LYS A 7 -46.01 -50.13 -12.57
C LYS A 7 -44.53 -50.18 -12.96
N ARG A 8 -44.17 -50.84 -14.07
CA ARG A 8 -42.77 -50.93 -14.55
C ARG A 8 -42.24 -49.59 -15.08
N LYS A 9 -43.08 -48.78 -15.76
CA LYS A 9 -42.68 -47.45 -16.24
C LYS A 9 -42.41 -46.46 -15.08
N LYS A 10 -43.28 -46.44 -14.06
CA LYS A 10 -43.08 -45.61 -12.85
C LYS A 10 -41.76 -45.93 -12.13
N LYS A 11 -41.40 -47.21 -11.99
CA LYS A 11 -40.11 -47.63 -11.38
C LYS A 11 -38.86 -47.24 -12.19
N LYS A 12 -38.96 -47.09 -13.52
CA LYS A 12 -37.85 -46.57 -14.36
C LYS A 12 -37.72 -45.04 -14.23
N GLN A 13 -38.85 -44.34 -14.17
CA GLN A 13 -38.88 -42.87 -14.06
C GLN A 13 -38.31 -42.38 -12.72
N ILE A 14 -38.64 -43.06 -11.61
CA ILE A 14 -38.06 -42.76 -10.29
C ILE A 14 -36.54 -42.99 -10.28
N ARG A 15 -36.05 -44.04 -10.95
CA ARG A 15 -34.60 -44.29 -11.08
C ARG A 15 -33.88 -43.19 -11.87
N LEU A 16 -34.51 -42.65 -12.92
CA LEU A 16 -33.94 -41.55 -13.69
C LEU A 16 -33.85 -40.27 -12.87
N ILE A 17 -34.88 -39.98 -12.07
CA ILE A 17 -34.91 -38.81 -11.16
C ILE A 17 -33.76 -38.88 -10.17
N HIS A 18 -33.49 -40.05 -9.57
CA HIS A 18 -32.38 -40.21 -8.63
C HIS A 18 -31.02 -39.94 -9.28
N ILE A 19 -30.82 -40.36 -10.54
CA ILE A 19 -29.59 -40.09 -11.29
C ILE A 19 -29.42 -38.58 -11.51
N VAL A 20 -30.47 -37.88 -11.95
CA VAL A 20 -30.44 -36.43 -12.15
C VAL A 20 -30.15 -35.70 -10.82
N LEU A 21 -30.74 -36.18 -9.72
CA LEU A 21 -30.55 -35.61 -8.38
C LEU A 21 -29.10 -35.77 -7.90
N ILE A 22 -28.47 -36.93 -8.15
CA ILE A 22 -27.05 -37.16 -7.86
C ILE A 22 -26.16 -36.20 -8.67
N PHE A 23 -26.45 -36.02 -9.96
CA PHE A 23 -25.71 -35.06 -10.79
C PHE A 23 -25.88 -33.62 -10.32
N ALA A 24 -27.09 -33.23 -9.91
CA ALA A 24 -27.34 -31.91 -9.33
C ALA A 24 -26.55 -31.69 -8.05
N ILE A 25 -26.52 -32.67 -7.14
CA ILE A 25 -25.73 -32.61 -5.91
C ILE A 25 -24.23 -32.54 -6.22
N ALA A 26 -23.74 -33.33 -7.18
CA ALA A 26 -22.34 -33.29 -7.59
C ALA A 26 -21.95 -31.91 -8.15
N TYR A 27 -22.80 -31.32 -8.99
CA TYR A 27 -22.59 -29.98 -9.55
C TYR A 27 -22.54 -28.89 -8.47
N ILE A 28 -23.47 -28.92 -7.51
CA ILE A 28 -23.49 -28.00 -6.38
C ILE A 28 -22.22 -28.17 -5.54
N SER A 29 -21.82 -29.41 -5.28
CA SER A 29 -20.61 -29.72 -4.50
C SER A 29 -19.35 -29.13 -5.15
N VAL A 30 -19.18 -29.30 -6.46
CA VAL A 30 -18.05 -28.72 -7.21
C VAL A 30 -18.08 -27.20 -7.16
N THR A 31 -19.25 -26.60 -7.29
CA THR A 31 -19.42 -25.13 -7.27
C THR A 31 -19.10 -24.55 -5.89
N MET A 32 -19.56 -25.20 -4.81
CA MET A 32 -19.23 -24.81 -3.43
C MET A 32 -17.73 -24.91 -3.14
N LEU A 33 -17.04 -25.93 -3.65
CA LEU A 33 -15.58 -26.05 -3.49
C LEU A 33 -14.83 -24.90 -4.17
N LYS A 34 -15.25 -24.50 -5.37
CA LYS A 34 -14.67 -23.33 -6.08
C LYS A 34 -14.93 -22.04 -5.32
N GLN A 35 -16.16 -21.82 -4.85
CA GLN A 35 -16.53 -20.64 -4.05
C GLN A 35 -15.72 -20.55 -2.75
N ARG A 36 -15.49 -21.67 -2.05
CA ARG A 36 -14.66 -21.70 -0.84
C ARG A 36 -13.21 -21.26 -1.10
N ARG A 37 -12.62 -21.64 -2.24
CA ARG A 37 -11.25 -21.21 -2.61
C ARG A 37 -11.21 -19.72 -2.92
N LEU A 38 -12.18 -19.23 -3.70
CA LEU A 38 -12.28 -17.80 -4.01
C LEU A 38 -12.43 -16.96 -2.74
N MET A 39 -13.28 -17.40 -1.81
CA MET A 39 -13.48 -16.72 -0.53
C MET A 39 -12.20 -16.65 0.30
N LYS A 40 -11.41 -17.73 0.33
CA LYS A 40 -10.11 -17.75 1.01
C LYS A 40 -9.11 -16.80 0.36
N ASP A 41 -9.03 -16.76 -0.96
CA ASP A 41 -8.12 -15.85 -1.68
C ASP A 41 -8.51 -14.38 -1.44
N LEU A 42 -9.80 -14.07 -1.51
CA LEU A 42 -10.33 -12.73 -1.19
C LEU A 42 -10.03 -12.33 0.25
N GLN A 43 -10.18 -13.25 1.20
CA GLN A 43 -9.90 -12.98 2.61
C GLN A 43 -8.40 -12.78 2.87
N ALA A 44 -7.53 -13.56 2.22
CA ALA A 44 -6.08 -13.38 2.31
C ALA A 44 -5.65 -12.03 1.73
N LYS A 45 -6.18 -11.65 0.56
CA LYS A 45 -5.93 -10.32 -0.03
C LYS A 45 -6.42 -9.19 0.88
N LYS A 46 -7.60 -9.35 1.48
CA LYS A 46 -8.12 -8.36 2.44
C LYS A 46 -7.18 -8.20 3.64
N GLN A 47 -6.70 -9.30 4.21
CA GLN A 47 -5.75 -9.27 5.33
C GLN A 47 -4.41 -8.64 4.94
N GLN A 48 -3.92 -8.92 3.73
CA GLN A 48 -2.70 -8.31 3.23
C GLN A 48 -2.87 -6.79 3.10
N ILE A 49 -3.94 -6.32 2.46
CA ILE A 49 -4.24 -4.90 2.30
C ILE A 49 -4.45 -4.22 3.65
N GLU A 50 -5.16 -4.85 4.59
CA GLU A 50 -5.31 -4.31 5.96
C GLU A 50 -3.97 -4.22 6.70
N GLY A 51 -3.04 -5.16 6.46
CA GLY A 51 -1.68 -5.10 6.98
C GLY A 51 -0.86 -3.96 6.36
N GLU A 52 -0.97 -3.77 5.05
CA GLU A 52 -0.32 -2.67 4.32
C GLU A 52 -0.85 -1.31 4.83
N ILE A 53 -2.16 -1.16 5.00
CA ILE A 53 -2.78 0.05 5.57
C ILE A 53 -2.21 0.36 6.96
N LYS A 54 -2.16 -0.64 7.86
CA LYS A 54 -1.59 -0.44 9.19
C LYS A 54 -0.12 -0.03 9.15
N THR A 55 0.65 -0.61 8.23
CA THR A 55 2.07 -0.27 8.08
C THR A 55 2.21 1.17 7.63
N ILE A 56 1.46 1.57 6.61
CA ILE A 56 1.43 2.96 6.11
C ILE A 56 0.95 3.92 7.19
N GLU A 57 -0.09 3.59 7.96
CA GLU A 57 -0.56 4.42 9.09
C GLU A 57 0.53 4.58 10.16
N THR A 58 1.28 3.52 10.48
CA THR A 58 2.39 3.63 11.43
C THR A 58 3.56 4.45 10.89
N GLU A 59 3.81 4.39 9.58
CA GLU A 59 4.82 5.24 8.93
C GLU A 59 4.37 6.71 8.92
N ILE A 60 3.10 6.98 8.60
CA ILE A 60 2.52 8.33 8.67
C ILE A 60 2.66 8.89 10.09
N ASN A 61 2.34 8.11 11.12
CA ASN A 61 2.44 8.57 12.51
C ASN A 61 3.91 8.84 12.92
N LYS A 62 4.86 8.01 12.47
CA LYS A 62 6.29 8.25 12.71
C LYS A 62 6.79 9.50 11.99
N LEU A 63 6.40 9.67 10.72
CA LEU A 63 6.75 10.86 9.95
C LEU A 63 6.09 12.10 10.54
N SER A 64 4.86 12.04 11.05
CA SER A 64 4.22 13.18 11.70
C SER A 64 4.90 13.54 13.01
N GLU A 65 5.34 12.55 13.78
CA GLU A 65 6.14 12.78 14.99
C GLU A 65 7.49 13.41 14.64
N GLU A 66 8.18 12.88 13.62
CA GLU A 66 9.44 13.46 13.11
C GLU A 66 9.24 14.87 12.55
N ILE A 67 8.12 15.14 11.88
CA ILE A 67 7.74 16.49 11.45
C ILE A 67 7.47 17.38 12.65
N GLU A 68 6.76 16.95 13.70
CA GLU A 68 6.58 17.77 14.91
C GLU A 68 7.92 18.10 15.59
N TYR A 69 8.88 17.17 15.60
CA TYR A 69 10.24 17.43 16.07
C TYR A 69 11.03 18.34 15.09
N SER A 70 10.79 18.24 13.78
CA SER A 70 11.43 19.03 12.72
C SER A 70 10.79 20.41 12.48
N ASP A 71 9.53 20.60 12.86
CA ASP A 71 8.80 21.88 12.93
C ASP A 71 9.12 22.61 14.24
N SER A 72 9.98 22.03 15.08
CA SER A 72 10.64 22.83 16.10
C SER A 72 11.39 23.97 15.39
N LEU A 73 11.11 25.20 15.82
CA LEU A 73 11.71 26.42 15.27
C LEU A 73 13.24 26.33 15.14
N ASP A 74 13.88 25.47 15.94
CA ASP A 74 15.31 25.18 15.96
C ASP A 74 15.83 24.50 14.68
N PHE A 75 15.10 23.55 14.10
CA PHE A 75 15.52 22.88 12.86
C PHE A 75 15.34 23.80 11.65
N ILE A 76 14.22 24.52 11.58
CA ILE A 76 13.98 25.53 10.54
C ILE A 76 15.04 26.65 10.63
N GLU A 77 15.35 27.12 11.83
CA GLU A 77 16.42 28.10 12.06
C GLU A 77 17.79 27.56 11.62
N LYS A 78 18.07 26.29 11.90
CA LYS A 78 19.31 25.63 11.50
C LYS A 78 19.45 25.55 9.97
N VAL A 79 18.44 25.05 9.26
CA VAL A 79 18.46 24.96 7.78
C VAL A 79 18.54 26.36 7.16
N ALA A 80 17.77 27.33 7.67
CA ALA A 80 17.80 28.71 7.18
C ALA A 80 19.18 29.36 7.37
N ARG A 81 19.89 29.07 8.46
CA ARG A 81 21.25 29.58 8.73
C ARG A 81 22.32 28.84 7.95
N GLU A 82 22.26 27.51 7.90
CA GLU A 82 23.31 26.66 7.32
C GLU A 82 23.25 26.63 5.79
N GLU A 83 22.06 26.48 5.21
CA GLU A 83 21.89 26.35 3.76
C GLU A 83 21.61 27.68 3.06
N HIS A 84 20.89 28.58 3.73
CA HIS A 84 20.47 29.87 3.15
C HIS A 84 21.18 31.09 3.73
N GLY A 85 22.03 30.93 4.76
CA GLY A 85 22.77 32.04 5.39
C GLY A 85 21.88 33.11 6.01
N MET A 86 20.61 32.81 6.29
CA MET A 86 19.64 33.75 6.84
C MET A 86 19.96 34.06 8.30
N VAL A 87 19.67 35.31 8.71
CA VAL A 87 19.86 35.78 10.09
C VAL A 87 18.60 36.47 10.59
N LYS A 88 18.41 36.54 11.91
CA LYS A 88 17.23 37.23 12.46
C LYS A 88 17.30 38.72 12.09
N PRO A 89 16.15 39.43 11.95
CA PRO A 89 16.11 40.83 11.50
C PRO A 89 16.95 41.85 12.31
N ARG A 90 17.53 41.45 13.45
CA ARG A 90 18.36 42.27 14.34
C ARG A 90 19.80 41.73 14.50
N GLU A 91 20.21 40.73 13.71
CA GLU A 91 21.56 40.15 13.72
C GLU A 91 22.36 40.61 12.50
N ILE A 92 23.67 40.82 12.66
CA ILE A 92 24.57 41.31 11.60
C ILE A 92 25.65 40.25 11.33
N ILE A 93 25.81 39.85 10.06
CA ILE A 93 26.84 38.90 9.63
C ILE A 93 28.19 39.62 9.56
N TYR A 94 29.19 39.16 10.32
CA TYR A 94 30.57 39.65 10.22
C TYR A 94 31.35 38.85 9.16
N LEU A 95 31.52 39.43 7.98
CA LEU A 95 32.34 38.84 6.91
C LEU A 95 33.76 39.41 6.96
N ASP A 96 34.74 38.56 7.26
CA ASP A 96 36.16 38.93 7.20
C ASP A 96 36.59 39.19 5.74
N LYS A 97 36.85 40.46 5.42
CA LYS A 97 37.22 40.94 4.08
C LYS A 97 38.46 40.24 3.53
N ASN A 98 39.38 39.79 4.39
CA ASN A 98 40.64 39.18 3.96
C ASN A 98 40.45 37.73 3.45
N LYS A 99 39.43 37.02 3.97
CA LYS A 99 39.07 35.66 3.51
C LYS A 99 38.23 35.69 2.23
N MET A 100 37.32 36.66 2.08
CA MET A 100 36.45 36.76 0.89
C MET A 100 37.24 37.10 -0.38
N LYS A 101 38.26 37.96 -0.29
CA LYS A 101 39.12 38.27 -1.44
C LYS A 101 39.84 37.03 -1.98
N LYS A 102 40.18 36.07 -1.12
CA LYS A 102 40.88 34.83 -1.49
C LYS A 102 39.95 33.80 -2.12
N SER A 103 38.68 33.71 -1.70
CA SER A 103 37.72 32.77 -2.28
C SER A 103 37.21 33.20 -3.66
N ILE A 104 36.89 34.49 -3.84
CA ILE A 104 36.43 35.01 -5.14
C ILE A 104 37.55 34.91 -6.18
N PHE A 105 38.81 35.13 -5.78
CA PHE A 105 39.96 35.05 -6.67
C PHE A 105 40.36 33.62 -7.06
N ASN A 106 39.91 32.60 -6.30
CA ASN A 106 40.09 31.19 -6.66
C ASN A 106 39.01 30.68 -7.63
N VAL A 107 37.82 31.30 -7.63
CA VAL A 107 36.70 30.91 -8.52
C VAL A 107 36.90 31.45 -9.95
N PHE A 108 37.63 32.55 -10.11
CA PHE A 108 38.00 33.08 -11.42
C PHE A 108 39.50 32.82 -11.66
N PRO A 109 39.89 31.84 -12.51
CA PRO A 109 41.28 31.66 -12.86
C PRO A 109 41.76 32.92 -13.59
N LYS A 110 42.73 33.60 -12.98
CA LYS A 110 43.38 34.78 -13.54
C LYS A 110 44.00 34.40 -14.90
N GLY A 111 43.44 34.94 -15.98
CA GLY A 111 44.04 34.89 -17.31
C GLY A 111 45.48 35.40 -17.26
N ARG A 112 46.38 34.65 -17.89
CA ARG A 112 47.79 34.98 -18.06
C ARG A 112 47.94 35.93 -19.22
N ASP A 113 48.32 37.17 -18.93
CA ASP A 113 48.96 38.10 -19.85
C ASP A 113 50.19 38.66 -19.15
#